data_AF-A0A5N9CZA5-F1
#
_entry.id   AF-A0A5N9CZA5-F1
#
_cell.length_a   1.000
_cell.length_b   1.000
_cell.length_c   1.000
_cell.angle_alpha   90.00
_cell.angle_beta   90.00
_cell.angle_gamma   90.00
#
_symmetry.space_group_name_H-M   'P 1'
#
loop_
_entity.id
_entity.type
_entity.pdbx_description
1 polymer ?
#
loop_
_entity_poly.entity_id
_entity_poly.type
_entity_poly.pdbx_seq_one_letter_code
_entity_poly.pdbx_strand_id
1 'polypeptide(L)'
;MSIRWVLSILGEIANVITGNAATELAANGFPCDISPPVIVELRGSTLTSTVPRQILVTFKSDLDLLTARIGLSENARYGIQAA
;
A
#
# COMPACT_ATOMS: atom_id res chain seq x y z
N MET A 1 -1.26 -24.08 -13.60
CA MET A 1 -0.56 -22.88 -13.10
C MET A 1 -0.53 -22.96 -11.59
N SER A 2 0.66 -22.98 -10.95
CA SER A 2 0.75 -23.17 -9.49
C SER A 2 0.41 -21.87 -8.76
N ILE A 3 -0.43 -21.96 -7.72
CA ILE A 3 -0.86 -20.83 -6.87
C ILE A 3 0.33 -19.99 -6.38
N ARG A 4 1.47 -20.63 -6.16
CA ARG A 4 2.70 -19.97 -5.70
C ARG A 4 3.22 -18.91 -6.67
N TRP A 5 3.07 -19.11 -7.97
CA TRP A 5 3.51 -18.12 -8.97
C TRP A 5 2.63 -16.87 -8.95
N VAL A 6 1.32 -17.04 -8.75
CA VAL A 6 0.37 -15.92 -8.66
C VAL A 6 0.70 -15.06 -7.45
N LEU A 7 0.98 -15.69 -6.30
CA LEU A 7 1.37 -14.98 -5.08
C LEU A 7 2.71 -14.25 -5.27
N SER A 8 3.72 -14.87 -5.90
CA SER A 8 4.98 -14.17 -6.19
C SER A 8 4.77 -12.95 -7.08
N ILE A 9 3.97 -13.07 -8.14
CA ILE A 9 3.67 -11.93 -9.03
C ILE A 9 2.93 -10.82 -8.26
N LEU A 10 1.98 -11.17 -7.39
CA LEU A 10 1.31 -10.19 -6.53
C LEU A 10 2.30 -9.45 -5.62
N GLY A 11 3.25 -10.18 -5.04
CA GLY A 11 4.30 -9.61 -4.19
C GLY A 11 5.17 -8.61 -4.95
N GLU A 12 5.61 -8.97 -6.16
CA GLU A 12 6.41 -8.06 -7.00
C GLU A 12 5.62 -6.81 -7.40
N ILE A 13 4.33 -6.96 -7.78
CA ILE A 13 3.46 -5.82 -8.09
C ILE A 13 3.32 -4.90 -6.87
N ALA A 14 3.08 -5.46 -5.68
CA ALA A 14 2.98 -4.69 -4.45
C ALA A 14 4.28 -3.91 -4.17
N ASN A 15 5.43 -4.55 -4.37
CA ASN A 15 6.73 -3.94 -4.14
C ASN A 15 7.04 -2.79 -5.12
N VAL A 16 6.65 -2.92 -6.39
CA VAL A 16 6.79 -1.85 -7.38
C VAL A 16 5.90 -0.66 -7.05
N ILE A 17 4.64 -0.90 -6.67
CA ILE A 17 3.71 0.18 -6.31
C ILE A 17 4.21 0.95 -5.09
N THR A 18 4.62 0.24 -4.02
CA THR A 18 5.10 0.89 -2.80
C THR A 18 6.48 1.54 -2.99
N GLY A 19 7.37 0.93 -3.78
CA GLY A 19 8.68 1.49 -4.15
C GLY A 19 8.58 2.82 -4.89
N ASN A 20 7.69 2.89 -5.89
CA ASN A 20 7.45 4.14 -6.61
C ASN A 20 6.81 5.19 -5.70
N ALA A 21 5.80 4.82 -4.91
CA ALA A 21 5.15 5.74 -3.98
C ALA A 21 6.15 6.33 -2.98
N ALA A 22 7.06 5.51 -2.42
CA ALA A 22 8.06 5.98 -1.49
C ALA A 22 9.08 6.92 -2.12
N THR A 23 9.47 6.66 -3.37
CA THR A 23 10.37 7.53 -4.13
C THR A 23 9.76 8.91 -4.34
N GLU A 24 8.51 8.97 -4.78
CA GLU A 24 7.78 10.23 -5.00
C GLU A 24 7.51 10.98 -3.68
N LEU A 25 7.15 10.26 -2.61
CA LEU A 25 6.96 10.86 -1.28
C LEU A 25 8.28 11.45 -0.75
N ALA A 26 9.40 10.74 -0.88
CA ALA A 26 10.72 11.24 -0.50
C ALA A 26 11.12 12.48 -1.30
N ALA A 27 10.85 12.50 -2.61
CA ALA A 27 11.10 13.67 -3.46
C ALA A 27 10.29 14.91 -3.04
N ASN A 28 9.13 14.71 -2.40
CA ASN A 28 8.29 15.78 -1.85
C ASN A 28 8.54 16.07 -0.36
N GLY A 29 9.62 15.55 0.23
CA GLY A 29 10.02 15.82 1.61
C GLY A 29 9.41 14.89 2.67
N PHE A 30 8.76 13.80 2.26
CA PHE A 30 8.14 12.80 3.14
C PHE A 30 8.85 11.44 2.98
N PRO A 31 10.09 11.28 3.49
CA PRO A 31 10.78 10.00 3.41
C PRO A 31 10.00 8.93 4.18
N CYS A 32 9.92 7.73 3.62
CA CYS A 32 9.20 6.61 4.21
C CYS A 32 9.98 5.31 4.04
N ASP A 33 9.96 4.49 5.10
CA ASP A 33 10.53 3.15 5.09
C ASP A 33 9.51 2.15 4.54
N ILE A 34 9.94 1.30 3.62
CA ILE A 34 9.10 0.28 3.00
C ILE A 34 9.37 -1.06 3.68
N SER A 35 8.30 -1.71 4.14
CA SER A 35 8.36 -3.10 4.62
C SER A 35 8.01 -4.08 3.50
N PRO A 36 8.54 -5.31 3.52
CA PRO A 36 8.17 -6.34 2.54
C PRO A 36 6.65 -6.56 2.48
N PRO A 37 6.08 -6.80 1.29
CA PRO A 37 4.64 -7.01 1.15
C PRO A 37 4.20 -8.31 1.83
N VAL A 38 3.07 -8.24 2.55
CA VAL A 38 2.43 -9.40 3.16
C VAL A 38 1.19 -9.76 2.37
N ILE A 39 1.14 -10.97 1.82
CA ILE A 39 0.00 -11.46 1.06
C ILE A 39 -0.88 -12.29 1.98
N VAL A 40 -2.17 -11.92 2.06
CA VAL A 40 -3.14 -12.55 2.95
C VAL A 40 -4.31 -13.11 2.13
N GLU A 41 -4.55 -14.41 2.22
CA GLU A 41 -5.76 -15.04 1.69
C GLU A 41 -6.89 -14.93 2.71
N LEU A 42 -7.77 -13.95 2.53
CA LEU A 42 -8.92 -13.74 3.41
C LEU A 42 -10.03 -14.73 3.09
N ARG A 43 -10.05 -15.89 3.76
CA ARG A 43 -11.21 -16.80 3.74
C ARG A 43 -12.33 -16.27 4.65
N GLY A 44 -12.99 -15.19 4.24
CA GLY A 44 -14.12 -14.59 4.97
C GLY A 44 -13.74 -13.62 6.10
N SER A 45 -12.48 -13.19 6.17
CA SER A 45 -11.99 -12.20 7.14
C SER A 45 -11.98 -10.79 6.55
N THR A 46 -12.12 -9.77 7.39
CA THR A 46 -12.06 -8.36 6.97
C THR A 46 -10.74 -7.73 7.40
N LEU A 47 -10.07 -7.02 6.51
CA LEU A 47 -8.93 -6.17 6.86
C LEU A 47 -9.42 -4.82 7.40
N THR A 48 -9.14 -4.55 8.66
CA THR A 48 -9.34 -3.25 9.30
C THR A 48 -8.02 -2.52 9.41
N SER A 49 -8.06 -1.19 9.29
CA SER A 49 -6.90 -0.33 9.47
C SER A 49 -7.23 0.77 10.47
N THR A 50 -6.31 1.03 11.38
CA THR A 50 -6.40 2.10 12.39
C THR A 50 -5.96 3.46 11.84
N VAL A 51 -5.48 3.51 10.58
CA VAL A 51 -5.06 4.77 9.95
C VAL A 51 -6.30 5.62 9.65
N PRO A 52 -6.41 6.84 10.21
CA PRO A 52 -7.66 7.62 10.16
C PRO A 52 -7.94 8.20 8.78
N ARG A 53 -6.90 8.54 7.99
CA ARG A 53 -7.04 9.09 6.64
C ARG A 53 -6.70 8.03 5.61
N GLN A 54 -7.69 7.67 4.81
CA GLN A 54 -7.56 6.64 3.80
C GLN A 54 -8.10 7.13 2.46
N ILE A 55 -7.42 6.74 1.40
CA ILE A 55 -7.84 6.91 0.01
C ILE A 55 -8.15 5.52 -0.52
N LEU A 56 -9.31 5.37 -1.16
CA LEU A 56 -9.70 4.15 -1.85
C LEU A 56 -9.74 4.43 -3.34
N VAL A 57 -8.94 3.67 -4.09
CA VAL A 57 -8.90 3.74 -5.55
C VAL A 57 -9.34 2.39 -6.10
N THR A 58 -10.34 2.40 -6.97
CA THR A 58 -10.85 1.19 -7.62
C THR A 58 -10.59 1.29 -9.12
N PHE A 59 -9.81 0.35 -9.63
CA PHE A 59 -9.53 0.17 -11.05
C PHE A 59 -10.49 -0.88 -11.59
N LYS A 60 -11.20 -0.55 -12.67
CA LYS A 60 -12.09 -1.49 -13.36
C LYS A 60 -11.42 -2.01 -14.61
N SER A 61 -11.44 -3.33 -14.80
CA SER A 61 -11.03 -3.99 -16.03
C SER A 61 -12.17 -4.87 -16.55
N ASP A 62 -11.98 -5.48 -17.73
CA ASP A 62 -12.93 -6.46 -18.27
C ASP A 62 -12.95 -7.78 -17.47
N LEU A 63 -11.91 -8.02 -16.66
CA LEU A 63 -11.80 -9.23 -15.84
C LEU A 63 -12.50 -9.07 -14.49
N ASP A 64 -12.18 -7.98 -13.77
CA ASP A 64 -12.87 -7.56 -12.54
C ASP A 64 -12.33 -6.20 -12.03
N LEU A 65 -12.74 -5.82 -10.82
CA LEU A 65 -12.25 -4.70 -10.03
C LEU A 65 -10.94 -5.06 -9.29
N LEU A 66 -9.97 -4.16 -9.36
CA LEU A 66 -8.81 -4.12 -8.48
C LEU A 66 -8.94 -2.90 -7.57
N THR A 67 -8.96 -3.11 -6.26
CA THR A 67 -9.09 -2.00 -5.30
C THR A 67 -7.80 -1.84 -4.50
N ALA A 68 -7.23 -0.64 -4.54
CA ALA A 68 -6.11 -0.21 -3.74
C ALA A 68 -6.59 0.73 -2.63
N ARG A 69 -6.28 0.41 -1.38
CA ARG A 69 -6.55 1.25 -0.22
C ARG A 69 -5.23 1.76 0.33
N ILE A 70 -5.09 3.07 0.38
CA ILE A 70 -3.88 3.75 0.85
C ILE A 70 -4.23 4.49 2.14
N GLY A 71 -3.52 4.21 3.23
CA GLY A 71 -3.60 4.97 4.46
C GLY A 71 -2.34 5.81 4.64
N LEU A 72 -2.49 7.10 4.98
CA LEU A 72 -1.37 7.93 5.42
C LEU A 72 -1.57 8.38 6.86
N SER A 73 -0.51 8.23 7.64
CA SER A 73 -0.38 8.81 8.97
C SER A 73 1.03 9.35 9.11
N GLU A 74 1.16 10.61 9.49
CA GLU A 74 2.46 11.17 9.87
C GLU A 74 2.80 10.73 11.29
N ASN A 75 4.08 10.45 11.52
CA ASN A 75 4.56 10.26 12.87
C ASN A 75 4.53 11.62 13.58
N ALA A 76 3.62 11.79 14.55
CA ALA A 76 3.44 13.03 15.29
C ALA A 76 4.72 13.58 15.95
N ARG A 77 5.79 12.77 16.06
CA ARG A 77 7.11 13.22 16.55
C ARG A 77 7.90 14.09 15.57
N TYR A 78 7.56 14.12 14.28
CA TYR A 78 8.21 15.01 13.29
C TYR A 78 7.41 16.30 13.01
N GLY A 79 6.24 16.47 13.63
CA GLY A 79 5.34 17.61 13.43
C GLY A 79 5.64 18.87 14.27
N ILE A 80 6.87 19.06 14.76
CA ILE A 80 7.26 20.31 15.44
C ILE A 80 8.56 20.85 14.84
N GLN A 81 8.48 21.40 13.63
CA GLN A 81 9.30 22.53 13.17
C GLN A 81 8.52 23.28 12.08
N ALA A 82 7.44 23.96 12.47
CA ALA A 82 6.93 25.10 11.71
C ALA A 82 7.17 26.35 12.57
N ALA A 83 7.82 27.33 11.95
CA ALA A 83 8.42 28.55 12.52
C ALA A 83 7.50 29.38 13.43
#